data_AF-A0A671F9U1-F1
#
_entry.id   AF-A0A671F9U1-F1
#
_cell.length_a   1.000
_cell.length_b   1.000
_cell.length_c   1.000
_cell.angle_alpha   90.00
_cell.angle_beta   90.00
_cell.angle_gamma   90.00
#
_symmetry.space_group_name_H-M   'P 1'
#
loop_
_entity.id
_entity.type
_entity.pdbx_description
1 polymer ?
#
loop_
_entity_poly.entity_id
_entity_poly.type
_entity_poly.pdbx_seq_one_letter_code
_entity_poly.pdbx_strand_id
1 'polypeptide(L)'
;MAIFSVYVVNKAGGLIYQLDSYAPRAEAEKTFSYPLDLLLKLHDERVLVAFGQRDGIRVGHAVLAINGMDVNGKYTADGKEVLEYLANPSNYPVSIRFGRPRLTSNEKLMLASMFHSQFPRSLLTDSGHNVNSADRTTSVEKCGKHSVLTAEGCIPSFASFANRLFAIGSQLSPEQGSSGIEMLETDTFKLHCFQTLTGIKFVVLADPRQAGIDSLLRKIYEIYSDFALKNPFYSLEMPIRCELFDQNLKLALEVAEKAGTFGPGS
;
A
#
# COMPACT_ATOMS: atom_id res chain seq x y z
N MET A 1 -2.64 14.43 -7.82
CA MET A 1 -3.37 13.58 -6.87
C MET A 1 -2.36 12.97 -5.91
N ALA A 2 -2.51 13.26 -4.62
CA ALA A 2 -1.54 12.90 -3.57
C ALA A 2 -2.04 11.74 -2.69
N ILE A 3 -3.30 11.35 -2.83
CA ILE A 3 -3.90 10.22 -2.12
C ILE A 3 -4.02 9.07 -3.11
N PHE A 4 -3.45 7.91 -2.79
CA PHE A 4 -3.41 6.75 -3.67
C PHE A 4 -4.64 5.86 -3.54
N SER A 5 -5.08 5.59 -2.31
CA SER A 5 -6.22 4.70 -2.08
C SER A 5 -6.73 4.77 -0.64
N VAL A 6 -8.01 4.43 -0.47
CA VAL A 6 -8.70 4.33 0.81
C VAL A 6 -9.24 2.91 0.97
N TYR A 7 -9.05 2.36 2.15
CA TYR A 7 -9.54 1.04 2.54
C TYR A 7 -10.33 1.15 3.84
N VAL A 8 -11.42 0.39 3.93
CA VAL A 8 -12.16 0.21 5.17
C VAL A 8 -12.20 -1.27 5.49
N VAL A 9 -11.69 -1.62 6.66
CA VAL A 9 -11.53 -2.99 7.14
C VAL A 9 -12.41 -3.18 8.36
N ASN A 10 -13.20 -4.25 8.39
CA ASN A 10 -14.04 -4.56 9.52
C ASN A 10 -13.24 -5.09 10.72
N LYS A 11 -13.93 -5.28 11.84
CA LYS A 11 -13.32 -5.83 13.07
C LYS A 11 -12.69 -7.22 12.85
N ALA A 12 -13.24 -8.04 11.96
CA ALA A 12 -12.76 -9.38 11.64
C ALA A 12 -11.59 -9.39 10.62
N GLY A 13 -11.12 -8.23 10.14
CA GLY A 13 -10.06 -8.14 9.14
C GLY A 13 -10.55 -8.25 7.68
N GLY A 14 -11.85 -8.35 7.46
CA GLY A 14 -12.48 -8.33 6.14
C GLY A 14 -12.50 -6.93 5.53
N LEU A 15 -12.11 -6.81 4.27
CA LEU A 15 -12.21 -5.57 3.50
C LEU A 15 -13.67 -5.31 3.11
N ILE A 16 -14.27 -4.28 3.69
CA ILE A 16 -15.67 -3.91 3.44
C ILE A 16 -15.83 -2.77 2.44
N TYR A 17 -14.77 -2.00 2.19
CA TYR A 17 -14.75 -0.99 1.15
C TYR A 17 -13.33 -0.70 0.66
N GLN A 18 -13.21 -0.45 -0.65
CA GLN A 18 -11.96 -0.08 -1.30
C GLN A 18 -12.24 0.97 -2.37
N LEU A 19 -11.47 2.05 -2.34
CA LEU A 19 -11.44 3.06 -3.39
C LEU A 19 -9.99 3.33 -3.75
N ASP A 20 -9.64 3.10 -5.01
CA ASP A 20 -8.33 3.46 -5.54
C ASP A 20 -8.47 4.80 -6.27
N SER A 21 -7.86 5.85 -5.74
CA SER A 21 -7.77 7.16 -6.41
C SER A 21 -6.62 7.10 -7.39
N TYR A 22 -6.96 6.90 -8.67
CA TYR A 22 -5.98 6.71 -9.71
C TYR A 22 -5.22 8.01 -10.01
N ALA A 23 -4.10 8.23 -9.34
CA ALA A 23 -3.06 9.09 -9.88
C ALA A 23 -2.30 8.28 -10.95
N PRO A 24 -2.15 8.78 -12.19
CA PRO A 24 -1.14 8.25 -13.09
C PRO A 24 0.21 8.46 -12.40
N ARG A 25 0.75 7.38 -11.82
CA ARG A 25 2.10 7.38 -11.28
C ARG A 25 3.04 7.69 -12.45
N ALA A 26 4.21 8.25 -12.16
CA ALA A 26 5.22 8.50 -13.18
C ALA A 26 5.55 7.19 -13.92
N GLU A 27 4.90 6.99 -15.05
CA GLU A 27 5.12 5.90 -15.98
C GLU A 27 6.22 6.38 -16.92
N ALA A 28 7.37 5.71 -16.85
CA ALA A 28 8.48 5.99 -17.75
C ALA A 28 8.34 5.03 -18.93
N GLU A 29 7.86 5.56 -20.06
CA GLU A 29 7.88 4.84 -21.33
C GLU A 29 9.16 5.19 -22.09
N LYS A 30 9.93 4.16 -22.43
CA LYS A 30 11.18 4.35 -23.17
C LYS A 30 11.41 3.23 -24.16
N THR A 31 11.97 3.59 -25.31
CA THR A 31 12.45 2.66 -26.33
C THR A 31 13.86 2.19 -26.03
N PHE A 32 14.07 0.88 -26.05
CA PHE A 32 15.34 0.21 -25.82
C PHE A 32 15.84 -0.46 -27.09
N SER A 33 17.16 -0.55 -27.20
CA SER A 33 17.88 -1.34 -28.20
C SER A 33 18.49 -2.58 -27.52
N TYR A 34 18.90 -3.58 -28.30
CA TYR A 34 19.58 -4.75 -27.76
C TYR A 34 21.08 -4.45 -27.56
N PRO A 35 21.71 -4.88 -26.45
CA PRO A 35 21.13 -5.54 -25.28
C PRO A 35 20.42 -4.53 -24.34
N LEU A 36 19.50 -5.02 -23.52
CA LEU A 36 18.81 -4.19 -22.54
C LEU A 36 19.78 -3.66 -21.47
N ASP A 37 19.87 -2.33 -21.34
CA ASP A 37 20.70 -1.65 -20.33
C ASP A 37 20.22 -1.88 -18.87
N LEU A 38 19.08 -2.54 -18.68
CA LEU A 38 18.43 -2.79 -17.39
C LEU A 38 18.41 -4.28 -17.09
N LEU A 39 18.63 -4.65 -15.84
CA LEU A 39 18.51 -6.03 -15.39
C LEU A 39 17.11 -6.25 -14.84
N LEU A 40 16.34 -7.11 -15.49
CA LEU A 40 14.99 -7.49 -15.07
C LEU A 40 15.01 -8.84 -14.35
N LYS A 41 14.17 -8.99 -13.33
CA LYS A 41 13.95 -10.25 -12.61
C LYS A 41 12.47 -10.52 -12.41
N LEU A 42 12.10 -11.80 -12.43
CA LEU A 42 10.76 -12.23 -12.05
C LEU A 42 10.62 -12.24 -10.52
N HIS A 43 9.59 -11.60 -10.01
CA HIS A 43 9.23 -11.59 -8.59
C HIS A 43 7.71 -11.49 -8.45
N ASP A 44 7.09 -12.37 -7.64
CA ASP A 44 5.63 -12.41 -7.43
C ASP A 44 4.81 -12.35 -8.74
N GLU A 45 5.13 -13.19 -9.73
CA GLU A 45 4.48 -13.23 -11.05
C GLU A 45 4.57 -11.92 -11.87
N ARG A 46 5.52 -11.04 -11.53
CA ARG A 46 5.76 -9.77 -12.22
C ARG A 46 7.22 -9.58 -12.58
N VAL A 47 7.47 -8.91 -13.69
CA VAL A 47 8.84 -8.58 -14.11
C VAL A 47 9.22 -7.22 -13.54
N LEU A 48 10.18 -7.22 -12.62
CA LEU A 48 10.67 -6.04 -11.91
C LEU A 48 12.09 -5.67 -12.37
N VAL A 49 12.40 -4.38 -12.33
CA VAL A 49 13.76 -3.87 -12.50
C VAL A 49 14.58 -4.20 -11.25
N ALA A 50 15.57 -5.07 -11.38
CA ALA A 50 16.47 -5.47 -10.30
C ALA A 50 17.75 -4.63 -10.26
N PHE A 51 18.22 -4.12 -11.40
CA PHE A 51 19.38 -3.24 -11.47
C PHE A 51 19.29 -2.28 -12.65
N GLY A 52 19.86 -1.08 -12.48
CA GLY A 52 19.83 0.00 -13.44
C GLY A 52 18.81 1.07 -13.05
N GLN A 53 19.26 2.33 -13.02
CA GLN A 53 18.41 3.50 -12.81
C GLN A 53 18.73 4.53 -13.88
N ARG A 54 17.76 4.81 -14.75
CA ARG A 54 17.94 5.74 -15.87
C ARG A 54 16.58 6.28 -16.32
N ASP A 55 16.54 7.55 -16.70
CA ASP A 55 15.36 8.18 -17.34
C ASP A 55 14.06 8.01 -16.56
N GLY A 56 14.13 8.09 -15.23
CA GLY A 56 12.96 7.93 -14.34
C GLY A 56 12.64 6.50 -13.93
N ILE A 57 13.27 5.49 -14.55
CA ILE A 57 13.15 4.09 -14.18
C ILE A 57 14.04 3.82 -12.96
N ARG A 58 13.49 3.20 -11.91
CA ARG A 58 14.24 2.83 -10.69
C ARG A 58 14.09 1.35 -10.41
N VAL A 59 15.01 0.80 -9.62
CA VAL A 59 14.89 -0.55 -9.05
C VAL A 59 13.54 -0.70 -8.35
N GLY A 60 12.87 -1.84 -8.56
CA GLY A 60 11.52 -2.14 -8.06
C GLY A 60 10.37 -1.67 -8.96
N HIS A 61 10.64 -0.94 -10.06
CA HIS A 61 9.59 -0.69 -11.07
C HIS A 61 9.23 -1.99 -11.79
N ALA A 62 7.93 -2.20 -12.02
CA ALA A 62 7.41 -3.28 -12.81
C ALA A 62 7.27 -2.87 -14.27
N VAL A 63 7.44 -3.82 -15.17
CA VAL A 63 7.01 -3.69 -16.56
C VAL A 63 5.47 -3.64 -16.57
N LEU A 64 4.91 -2.57 -17.12
CA LEU A 64 3.45 -2.37 -17.23
C LEU A 64 2.96 -2.61 -18.65
N ALA A 65 3.72 -2.19 -19.66
CA ALA A 65 3.39 -2.38 -21.05
C ALA A 65 4.64 -2.56 -21.91
N ILE A 66 4.50 -3.28 -23.02
CA ILE A 66 5.52 -3.47 -24.05
C ILE A 66 4.90 -3.10 -25.40
N ASN A 67 5.56 -2.21 -26.15
CA ASN A 67 5.10 -1.65 -27.42
C ASN A 67 3.68 -1.08 -27.36
N GLY A 68 3.33 -0.45 -26.22
CA GLY A 68 2.00 0.09 -25.97
C GLY A 68 0.93 -0.94 -25.59
N MET A 69 1.26 -2.23 -25.53
CA MET A 69 0.36 -3.30 -25.07
C MET A 69 0.62 -3.64 -23.61
N ASP A 70 -0.42 -3.60 -22.77
CA ASP A 70 -0.31 -3.92 -21.35
C ASP A 70 0.14 -5.38 -21.15
N VAL A 71 1.06 -5.60 -20.22
CA VAL A 71 1.52 -6.94 -19.84
C VAL A 71 0.62 -7.52 -18.75
N ASN A 72 0.35 -8.81 -18.82
CA ASN A 72 -0.39 -9.53 -17.81
C ASN A 72 0.57 -10.27 -16.88
N GLY A 73 1.04 -9.56 -15.84
CA GLY A 73 2.01 -10.10 -14.88
C GLY A 73 3.37 -10.33 -15.53
N LYS A 74 3.70 -11.60 -15.81
CA LYS A 74 4.94 -12.02 -16.47
C LYS A 74 4.79 -12.32 -17.96
N TYR A 75 3.57 -12.26 -18.49
CA TYR A 75 3.27 -12.55 -19.88
C TYR A 75 2.95 -11.28 -20.67
N THR A 76 3.35 -11.24 -21.93
CA THR A 76 2.91 -10.21 -22.89
C THR A 76 1.44 -10.43 -23.26
N ALA A 77 0.83 -9.46 -23.96
CA ALA A 77 -0.52 -9.60 -24.50
C ALA A 77 -0.67 -10.85 -25.41
N ASP A 78 0.41 -11.28 -26.06
CA ASP A 78 0.47 -12.47 -26.92
C ASP A 78 0.67 -13.79 -26.14
N GLY A 79 0.72 -13.75 -24.81
CA GLY A 79 0.93 -14.93 -23.95
C GLY A 79 2.37 -15.43 -23.89
N LYS A 80 3.34 -14.71 -24.47
CA LYS A 80 4.76 -15.05 -24.35
C LYS A 80 5.33 -14.51 -23.05
N GLU A 81 6.31 -15.18 -22.47
CA GLU A 81 6.98 -14.64 -21.28
C GLU A 81 7.76 -13.36 -21.63
N VAL A 82 7.61 -12.33 -20.80
CA VAL A 82 8.25 -11.02 -21.01
C VAL A 82 9.78 -11.15 -21.03
N LEU A 83 10.35 -11.98 -20.15
CA LEU A 83 11.80 -12.19 -20.11
C LEU A 83 12.32 -12.88 -21.38
N GLU A 84 11.59 -13.87 -21.89
CA GLU A 84 11.93 -14.54 -23.16
C GLU A 84 11.77 -13.59 -24.35
N TYR A 85 10.70 -12.78 -24.36
CA TYR A 85 10.46 -11.79 -25.41
C TYR A 85 11.61 -10.77 -25.49
N LEU A 86 12.08 -10.28 -24.34
CA LEU A 86 13.17 -9.30 -24.25
C LEU A 86 14.57 -9.91 -24.44
N ALA A 87 14.73 -11.23 -24.30
CA ALA A 87 15.98 -11.92 -24.59
C ALA A 87 16.24 -12.06 -26.10
N ASN A 88 15.20 -12.04 -26.93
CA ASN A 88 15.29 -12.20 -28.37
C ASN A 88 15.71 -10.89 -29.06
N PRO A 89 16.87 -10.84 -29.75
CA PRO A 89 17.36 -9.60 -30.38
C PRO A 89 16.48 -9.14 -31.54
N SER A 90 15.78 -10.05 -32.22
CA SER A 90 14.89 -9.75 -33.35
C SER A 90 13.65 -8.92 -32.99
N ASN A 91 13.31 -8.84 -31.69
CA ASN A 91 12.15 -8.07 -31.21
C ASN A 91 12.48 -6.59 -30.95
N TYR A 92 13.74 -6.18 -31.10
CA TYR A 92 14.18 -4.80 -30.89
C TYR A 92 14.10 -3.99 -32.20
N PRO A 93 13.81 -2.68 -32.13
CA PRO A 93 13.64 -1.86 -30.92
C PRO A 93 12.30 -2.07 -30.21
N VAL A 94 12.31 -2.02 -28.88
CA VAL A 94 11.12 -2.27 -28.04
C VAL A 94 10.82 -1.07 -27.14
N SER A 95 9.58 -0.58 -27.15
CA SER A 95 9.11 0.40 -26.15
C SER A 95 8.65 -0.32 -24.90
N ILE A 96 9.18 0.03 -23.74
CA ILE A 96 8.76 -0.56 -22.46
C ILE A 96 8.30 0.56 -21.55
N ARG A 97 7.08 0.39 -21.03
CA ARG A 97 6.53 1.26 -20.00
C ARG A 97 6.80 0.66 -18.63
N PHE A 98 7.60 1.35 -17.85
CA PHE A 98 7.87 1.02 -16.45
C PHE A 98 7.02 1.88 -15.53
N GLY A 99 6.52 1.26 -14.48
CA GLY A 99 5.80 1.98 -13.43
C GLY A 99 5.86 1.22 -12.12
N ARG A 100 5.33 1.82 -11.06
CA ARG A 100 5.25 1.11 -9.78
C ARG A 100 4.20 0.00 -9.90
N PRO A 101 4.50 -1.25 -9.46
CA PRO A 101 3.52 -2.33 -9.46
C PRO A 101 2.25 -1.90 -8.71
N ARG A 102 1.09 -2.22 -9.28
CA ARG A 102 -0.20 -1.99 -8.62
C ARG A 102 -0.46 -3.11 -7.62
N LEU A 103 -0.90 -2.78 -6.42
CA LEU A 103 -1.31 -3.80 -5.47
C LEU A 103 -2.53 -4.56 -6.02
N THR A 104 -2.47 -5.88 -6.02
CA THR A 104 -3.60 -6.76 -6.29
C THR A 104 -4.59 -6.73 -5.12
N SER A 105 -5.84 -7.14 -5.37
CA SER A 105 -6.84 -7.28 -4.30
C SER A 105 -6.35 -8.20 -3.17
N ASN A 106 -5.61 -9.27 -3.50
CA ASN A 106 -5.06 -10.19 -2.51
C ASN A 106 -3.96 -9.54 -1.66
N GLU A 107 -3.04 -8.79 -2.27
CA GLU A 107 -2.02 -8.03 -1.53
C GLU A 107 -2.66 -6.96 -0.63
N LYS A 108 -3.75 -6.33 -1.10
CA LYS A 108 -4.54 -5.36 -0.31
C LYS A 108 -5.24 -6.04 0.87
N LEU A 109 -5.81 -7.22 0.67
CA LEU A 109 -6.37 -8.03 1.74
C LEU A 109 -5.30 -8.47 2.75
N MET A 110 -4.12 -8.86 2.27
CA MET A 110 -2.99 -9.22 3.12
C MET A 110 -2.56 -8.04 4.00
N LEU A 111 -2.50 -6.82 3.47
CA LEU A 111 -2.27 -5.61 4.28
C LEU A 111 -3.33 -5.39 5.33
N ALA A 112 -4.60 -5.39 4.91
CA ALA A 112 -5.73 -5.22 5.80
C ALA A 112 -5.64 -6.21 6.98
N SER A 113 -5.19 -7.43 6.68
CA SER A 113 -4.99 -8.51 7.65
C SER A 113 -3.76 -8.31 8.54
N MET A 114 -2.67 -7.73 8.02
CA MET A 114 -1.53 -7.35 8.86
C MET A 114 -1.88 -6.25 9.87
N PHE A 115 -2.68 -5.26 9.45
CA PHE A 115 -3.22 -4.26 10.39
C PHE A 115 -4.22 -4.88 11.35
N HIS A 116 -4.84 -6.02 10.99
CA HIS A 116 -5.70 -6.79 11.89
C HIS A 116 -4.91 -7.53 12.99
N SER A 117 -3.68 -7.99 12.72
CA SER A 117 -2.88 -8.84 13.64
C SER A 117 -2.33 -8.17 14.91
N GLN A 118 -2.93 -7.06 15.38
CA GLN A 118 -2.81 -6.67 16.78
C GLN A 118 -3.95 -7.32 17.55
N PHE A 119 -3.57 -8.38 18.27
CA PHE A 119 -4.46 -9.23 19.03
C PHE A 119 -5.37 -8.42 19.96
N PRO A 120 -6.64 -8.84 20.13
CA PRO A 120 -7.53 -8.26 21.11
C PRO A 120 -7.01 -8.49 22.53
N ARG A 121 -7.25 -7.47 23.36
CA ARG A 121 -6.96 -7.30 24.79
C ARG A 121 -7.58 -8.35 25.74
N SER A 122 -7.72 -9.63 25.38
CA SER A 122 -8.50 -10.55 26.24
C SER A 122 -8.06 -12.01 26.36
N LEU A 123 -7.05 -12.51 25.66
CA LEU A 123 -6.59 -13.89 25.91
C LEU A 123 -5.09 -13.97 25.69
N LEU A 124 -4.33 -13.98 26.78
CA LEU A 124 -3.24 -14.93 27.04
C LEU A 124 -2.55 -14.50 28.34
N THR A 125 -2.93 -15.22 29.39
CA THR A 125 -2.08 -15.47 30.54
C THR A 125 -0.75 -16.04 30.08
N ASP A 126 0.32 -15.40 30.56
CA ASP A 126 1.61 -15.99 30.93
C ASP A 126 2.36 -16.84 29.89
N SER A 127 3.45 -16.29 29.36
CA SER A 127 4.78 -16.95 29.33
C SER A 127 5.77 -16.09 28.55
N GLY A 128 6.80 -15.61 29.26
CA GLY A 128 7.90 -14.86 28.66
C GLY A 128 8.77 -15.75 27.79
N HIS A 129 9.17 -15.25 26.61
CA HIS A 129 10.30 -15.76 25.85
C HIS A 129 11.16 -14.60 25.32
N ASN A 130 12.45 -14.75 25.54
CA ASN A 130 13.53 -13.86 25.16
C ASN A 130 14.04 -14.26 23.78
N VAL A 131 14.06 -13.35 22.80
CA VAL A 131 14.74 -13.60 21.52
C VAL A 131 15.51 -12.37 21.06
N ASN A 132 16.82 -12.49 21.09
CA ASN A 132 17.77 -11.66 20.38
C ASN A 132 17.73 -12.01 18.89
N SER A 133 17.43 -11.05 18.01
CA SER A 133 17.96 -11.07 16.64
C SER A 133 18.06 -9.67 16.08
N ALA A 134 19.30 -9.25 15.82
CA ALA A 134 19.66 -7.99 15.21
C ALA A 134 19.26 -7.93 13.73
N ASP A 135 18.59 -6.86 13.32
CA ASP A 135 18.64 -6.39 11.93
C ASP A 135 18.57 -4.84 11.91
N ARG A 136 19.60 -4.20 11.35
CA ARG A 136 19.93 -2.77 11.52
C ARG A 136 19.22 -1.83 10.51
N THR A 137 18.03 -2.16 10.02
CA THR A 137 17.42 -1.46 8.86
C THR A 137 16.02 -0.86 9.08
N THR A 138 15.51 -0.89 10.30
CA THR A 138 14.19 -0.35 10.64
C THR A 138 14.24 0.30 12.00
N SER A 139 14.04 1.62 12.03
CA SER A 139 14.00 2.41 13.27
C SER A 139 12.56 2.44 13.76
N VAL A 140 12.33 2.03 15.01
CA VAL A 140 11.03 2.23 15.69
C VAL A 140 11.20 3.43 16.61
N GLU A 141 10.65 4.59 16.23
CA GLU A 141 10.58 5.74 17.14
C GLU A 141 9.29 5.68 17.95
N LYS A 142 9.42 5.43 19.26
CA LYS A 142 8.30 5.57 20.21
C LYS A 142 8.14 7.04 20.59
N CYS A 143 7.12 7.71 20.06
CA CYS A 143 6.67 9.02 20.56
C CYS A 143 5.40 8.81 21.41
N GLY A 144 5.58 8.46 22.70
CA GLY A 144 4.48 8.23 23.64
C GLY A 144 3.69 6.93 23.40
N LYS A 145 2.34 6.99 23.48
CA LYS A 145 1.43 5.85 23.25
C LYS A 145 1.31 5.44 21.77
N HIS A 146 1.93 6.19 20.87
CA HIS A 146 1.83 6.03 19.42
C HIS A 146 3.09 5.35 18.90
N SER A 147 2.93 4.25 18.14
CA SER A 147 4.03 3.59 17.46
C SER A 147 4.14 4.10 16.02
N VAL A 148 5.24 4.77 15.69
CA VAL A 148 5.58 5.17 14.32
C VAL A 148 6.66 4.22 13.82
N LEU A 149 6.41 3.59 12.66
CA LEU A 149 7.37 2.70 12.01
C LEU A 149 7.93 3.40 10.77
N THR A 150 9.23 3.69 10.79
CA THR A 150 10.00 4.19 9.66
C THR A 150 10.84 3.06 9.09
N ALA A 151 10.56 2.66 7.85
CA ALA A 151 11.36 1.66 7.15
C ALA A 151 12.31 2.36 6.18
N GLU A 152 13.61 2.37 6.50
CA GLU A 152 14.64 2.88 5.60
C GLU A 152 15.17 1.72 4.74
N GLY A 153 14.99 1.80 3.41
CA GLY A 153 15.58 0.86 2.46
C GLY A 153 14.70 0.49 1.27
N CYS A 154 15.33 0.24 0.11
CA CYS A 154 14.66 -0.27 -1.09
C CYS A 154 14.15 -1.71 -0.86
N ILE A 155 12.93 -1.85 -0.34
CA ILE A 155 12.28 -3.16 -0.27
C ILE A 155 11.78 -3.52 -1.68
N PRO A 156 12.25 -4.64 -2.28
CA PRO A 156 12.01 -4.93 -3.70
C PRO A 156 10.57 -5.34 -4.02
N SER A 157 9.78 -5.78 -3.02
CA SER A 157 8.34 -6.01 -3.19
C SER A 157 7.55 -5.68 -1.93
N PHE A 158 6.33 -5.21 -2.15
CA PHE A 158 5.40 -4.85 -1.10
C PHE A 158 4.94 -6.06 -0.28
N ALA A 159 4.87 -7.26 -0.88
CA ALA A 159 4.61 -8.52 -0.18
C ALA A 159 5.75 -8.90 0.79
N SER A 160 7.01 -8.59 0.44
CA SER A 160 8.17 -8.82 1.31
C SER A 160 8.16 -7.87 2.53
N PHE A 161 7.78 -6.61 2.31
CA PHE A 161 7.55 -5.64 3.39
C PHE A 161 6.38 -6.07 4.30
N ALA A 162 5.30 -6.56 3.70
CA ALA A 162 4.13 -7.05 4.39
C ALA A 162 4.46 -8.22 5.33
N ASN A 163 5.16 -9.24 4.82
CA ASN A 163 5.60 -10.37 5.63
C ASN A 163 6.59 -9.96 6.74
N ARG A 164 7.49 -9.01 6.47
CA ARG A 164 8.40 -8.47 7.50
C ARG A 164 7.66 -7.74 8.61
N LEU A 165 6.71 -6.88 8.26
CA LEU A 165 5.88 -6.17 9.25
C LEU A 165 4.99 -7.12 10.05
N PHE A 166 4.45 -8.18 9.42
CA PHE A 166 3.70 -9.22 10.15
C PHE A 166 4.58 -9.95 11.17
N ALA A 167 5.81 -10.30 10.78
CA ALA A 167 6.78 -10.95 11.66
C ALA A 167 7.26 -10.04 12.81
N ILE A 168 7.34 -8.72 12.58
CA ILE A 168 7.72 -7.73 13.61
C ILE A 168 6.53 -7.40 14.52
N GLY A 169 5.32 -7.27 13.96
CA GLY A 169 4.10 -6.95 14.70
C GLY A 169 3.71 -8.04 15.70
N SER A 170 4.00 -9.32 15.39
CA SER A 170 3.81 -10.43 16.33
C SER A 170 4.82 -10.43 17.48
N GLN A 171 6.00 -9.83 17.31
CA GLN A 171 7.04 -9.74 18.34
C GLN A 171 6.98 -8.46 19.18
N LEU A 172 6.54 -7.34 18.59
CA LEU A 172 6.41 -6.04 19.27
C LEU A 172 5.10 -5.87 20.05
N SER A 173 4.13 -6.79 19.92
CA SER A 173 2.84 -6.68 20.59
C SER A 173 2.69 -7.63 21.80
N PRO A 174 3.36 -7.31 22.93
CA PRO A 174 2.93 -7.79 24.25
C PRO A 174 2.66 -6.63 25.25
N GLU A 175 2.26 -5.43 24.81
CA GLU A 175 1.90 -4.35 25.75
C GLU A 175 0.38 -4.09 25.80
N GLN A 176 -0.19 -4.33 27.00
CA GLN A 176 -1.57 -4.05 27.35
C GLN A 176 -1.89 -2.56 27.14
N GLY A 177 -2.57 -2.23 26.04
CA GLY A 177 -3.03 -0.87 25.75
C GLY A 177 -2.36 -0.17 24.58
N SER A 178 -1.54 -0.87 23.78
CA SER A 178 -1.10 -0.34 22.48
C SER A 178 -2.28 -0.30 21.49
N SER A 179 -2.40 0.79 20.73
CA SER A 179 -3.56 1.12 19.90
C SER A 179 -3.48 0.63 18.44
N GLY A 180 -2.61 -0.32 18.11
CA GLY A 180 -2.38 -0.65 16.69
C GLY A 180 -1.18 0.09 16.10
N ILE A 181 -0.80 -0.28 14.87
CA ILE A 181 0.02 0.57 14.01
C ILE A 181 -0.90 1.66 13.45
N GLU A 182 -0.71 2.91 13.87
CA GLU A 182 -1.52 4.05 13.43
C GLU A 182 -0.92 4.76 12.21
N MET A 183 0.40 4.71 12.06
CA MET A 183 1.11 5.35 10.96
C MET A 183 2.34 4.53 10.55
N LEU A 184 2.47 4.33 9.25
CA LEU A 184 3.59 3.64 8.64
C LEU A 184 4.11 4.49 7.49
N GLU A 185 5.34 4.95 7.63
CA GLU A 185 5.98 5.84 6.67
C GLU A 185 7.06 5.10 5.90
N THR A 186 7.04 5.28 4.58
CA THR A 186 8.08 4.79 3.67
C THR A 186 8.49 5.93 2.75
N ASP A 187 9.65 5.79 2.11
CA ASP A 187 10.19 6.78 1.15
C ASP A 187 9.24 7.12 -0.01
N THR A 188 8.20 6.30 -0.23
CA THR A 188 7.37 6.35 -1.43
C THR A 188 5.88 6.51 -1.17
N PHE A 189 5.41 6.13 0.00
CA PHE A 189 4.03 6.28 0.45
C PHE A 189 3.99 6.32 1.98
N LYS A 190 2.96 6.95 2.49
CA LYS A 190 2.61 6.98 3.89
C LYS A 190 1.25 6.35 4.07
N LEU A 191 1.19 5.36 4.94
CA LEU A 191 -0.03 4.66 5.30
C LEU A 191 -0.48 5.17 6.66
N HIS A 192 -1.68 5.73 6.71
CA HIS A 192 -2.33 6.12 7.95
C HIS A 192 -3.47 5.15 8.24
N CYS A 193 -3.57 4.71 9.50
CA CYS A 193 -4.62 3.82 9.98
C CYS A 193 -5.32 4.45 11.18
N PHE A 194 -6.64 4.61 11.09
CA PHE A 194 -7.49 5.06 12.17
C PHE A 194 -8.44 3.94 12.59
N GLN A 195 -8.35 3.50 13.84
CA GLN A 195 -9.22 2.49 14.42
C GLN A 195 -10.31 3.13 15.29
N THR A 196 -11.57 2.76 15.06
CA THR A 196 -12.69 3.20 15.89
C THR A 196 -12.87 2.32 17.12
N LEU A 197 -13.64 2.81 18.11
CA LEU A 197 -14.05 2.04 19.28
C LEU A 197 -14.85 0.78 18.94
N THR A 198 -15.54 0.76 17.79
CA THR A 198 -16.27 -0.42 17.30
C THR A 198 -15.35 -1.48 16.66
N GLY A 199 -14.07 -1.16 16.46
CA GLY A 199 -13.07 -2.06 15.88
C GLY A 199 -12.96 -1.98 14.35
N ILE A 200 -13.63 -1.03 13.70
CA ILE A 200 -13.47 -0.76 12.26
C ILE A 200 -12.18 0.03 12.04
N LYS A 201 -11.43 -0.30 11.00
CA LYS A 201 -10.15 0.33 10.66
C LYS A 201 -10.26 1.04 9.32
N PHE A 202 -9.94 2.33 9.32
CA PHE A 202 -9.86 3.16 8.12
C PHE A 202 -8.40 3.34 7.76
N VAL A 203 -8.02 2.89 6.57
CA VAL A 203 -6.63 2.94 6.10
C VAL A 203 -6.55 3.82 4.87
N VAL A 204 -5.66 4.80 4.88
CA VAL A 204 -5.42 5.70 3.74
C VAL A 204 -3.96 5.59 3.33
N LEU A 205 -3.73 5.33 2.05
CA LEU A 205 -2.42 5.43 1.40
C LEU A 205 -2.30 6.79 0.71
N ALA A 206 -1.28 7.55 1.07
CA ALA A 206 -0.98 8.84 0.46
C ALA A 206 0.52 9.00 0.20
N ASP A 207 0.90 10.05 -0.52
CA ASP A 207 2.29 10.49 -0.62
C ASP A 207 2.79 10.95 0.76
N PRO A 208 4.06 10.65 1.15
CA PRO A 208 4.60 11.11 2.42
C PRO A 208 4.57 12.63 2.62
N ARG A 209 4.54 13.41 1.53
CA ARG A 209 4.43 14.87 1.60
C ARG A 209 3.02 15.38 1.88
N GLN A 210 2.01 14.51 1.74
CA GLN A 210 0.62 14.88 1.93
C GLN A 210 0.30 15.07 3.41
N ALA A 211 -0.01 16.30 3.80
CA ALA A 211 -0.52 16.62 5.12
C ALA A 211 -2.05 16.52 5.18
N GLY A 212 -2.63 16.55 6.39
CA GLY A 212 -4.08 16.58 6.58
C GLY A 212 -4.81 15.25 6.40
N ILE A 213 -4.09 14.12 6.45
CA ILE A 213 -4.71 12.78 6.37
C ILE A 213 -5.55 12.48 7.62
N ASP A 214 -5.17 12.97 8.80
CA ASP A 214 -5.94 12.74 10.04
C ASP A 214 -7.33 13.40 10.01
N SER A 215 -7.44 14.58 9.40
CA SER A 215 -8.74 15.23 9.16
C SER A 215 -9.58 14.48 8.15
N LEU A 216 -8.95 13.94 7.10
CA LEU A 216 -9.63 13.08 6.13
C LEU A 216 -10.16 11.81 6.80
N LEU A 217 -9.35 11.12 7.61
CA LEU A 217 -9.78 9.92 8.33
C LEU A 217 -10.97 10.18 9.25
N ARG A 218 -10.96 11.30 9.99
CA ARG A 218 -12.12 11.72 10.80
C ARG A 218 -13.35 11.99 9.94
N LYS A 219 -13.18 12.66 8.79
CA LYS A 219 -14.29 12.91 7.86
C LYS A 219 -14.86 11.62 7.27
N ILE A 220 -14.01 10.66 6.93
CA ILE A 220 -14.42 9.32 6.47
C ILE A 220 -15.21 8.61 7.57
N TYR A 221 -14.79 8.74 8.83
CA TYR A 221 -15.54 8.18 9.95
C TYR A 221 -16.92 8.83 10.14
N GLU A 222 -17.04 10.15 10.01
CA GLU A 222 -18.34 10.84 10.02
C GLU A 222 -19.26 10.31 8.91
N ILE A 223 -18.76 10.26 7.67
CA ILE A 223 -19.49 9.72 6.51
C ILE A 223 -19.90 8.27 6.79
N TYR A 224 -18.99 7.44 7.29
CA TYR A 224 -19.30 6.06 7.66
C TYR A 224 -20.38 5.99 8.73
N SER A 225 -20.35 6.84 9.76
CA SER A 225 -21.36 6.85 10.81
C SER A 225 -22.75 7.21 10.28
N ASP A 226 -22.83 8.15 9.34
CA ASP A 226 -24.08 8.53 8.69
C ASP A 226 -24.67 7.41 7.84
N PHE A 227 -23.85 6.64 7.14
CA PHE A 227 -24.33 5.57 6.25
C PHE A 227 -24.41 4.19 6.91
N ALA A 228 -23.60 3.88 7.91
CA ALA A 228 -23.61 2.58 8.58
C ALA A 228 -24.59 2.56 9.77
N LEU A 229 -24.69 3.65 10.55
CA LEU A 229 -25.52 3.66 11.76
C LEU A 229 -26.97 4.11 11.50
N LYS A 230 -27.23 4.90 10.45
CA LYS A 230 -28.61 5.29 10.08
C LYS A 230 -29.36 4.20 9.31
N ASN A 231 -28.68 3.15 8.86
CA ASN A 231 -29.28 2.04 8.14
C ASN A 231 -29.51 0.86 9.12
N PRO A 232 -30.73 0.68 9.67
CA PRO A 232 -31.00 -0.36 10.67
C PRO A 232 -30.87 -1.80 10.14
N PHE A 233 -30.75 -2.00 8.83
CA PHE A 233 -30.53 -3.29 8.19
C PHE A 233 -29.08 -3.53 7.75
N TYR A 234 -28.17 -2.61 8.07
CA TYR A 234 -26.77 -2.73 7.65
C TYR A 234 -25.98 -3.61 8.62
N SER A 235 -25.59 -4.79 8.15
CA SER A 235 -24.64 -5.64 8.87
C SER A 235 -23.21 -5.14 8.68
N LEU A 236 -22.48 -4.94 9.77
CA LEU A 236 -21.09 -4.43 9.78
C LEU A 236 -20.07 -5.29 9.03
N GLU A 237 -20.47 -6.52 8.67
CA GLU A 237 -19.63 -7.49 7.96
C GLU A 237 -19.86 -7.48 6.43
N MET A 238 -20.87 -6.75 5.95
CA MET A 238 -21.20 -6.67 4.54
C MET A 238 -20.47 -5.52 3.84
N PRO A 239 -20.08 -5.67 2.56
CA PRO A 239 -19.42 -4.60 1.82
C PRO A 239 -20.33 -3.37 1.70
N ILE A 240 -19.75 -2.18 1.86
CA ILE A 240 -20.45 -0.90 1.69
C ILE A 240 -20.71 -0.71 0.19
N ARG A 241 -21.98 -0.83 -0.23
CA ARG A 241 -22.40 -0.60 -1.63
C ARG A 241 -23.21 0.69 -1.82
N CYS A 242 -23.27 1.53 -0.80
CA CYS A 242 -24.05 2.76 -0.86
C CYS A 242 -23.37 3.77 -1.79
N GLU A 243 -24.05 4.18 -2.85
CA GLU A 243 -23.52 5.17 -3.81
C GLU A 243 -23.30 6.54 -3.17
N LEU A 244 -24.16 6.93 -2.20
CA LEU A 244 -24.01 8.18 -1.47
C LEU A 244 -22.73 8.19 -0.60
N PHE A 245 -22.31 7.03 -0.08
CA PHE A 245 -21.04 6.90 0.62
C PHE A 245 -19.87 7.16 -0.36
N ASP A 246 -19.91 6.53 -1.55
CA ASP A 246 -18.88 6.70 -2.58
C ASP A 246 -18.75 8.15 -3.07
N GLN A 247 -19.89 8.82 -3.31
CA GLN A 247 -19.92 10.22 -3.73
C GLN A 247 -19.34 11.15 -2.65
N ASN A 248 -19.78 11.02 -1.40
CA ASN A 248 -19.28 11.85 -0.29
C ASN A 248 -17.81 11.58 0.00
N LEU A 249 -17.36 10.33 -0.15
CA LEU A 249 -15.95 9.98 0.01
C LEU A 249 -15.09 10.63 -1.07
N LYS A 250 -15.52 10.58 -2.33
CA LYS A 250 -14.83 11.27 -3.44
C LYS A 250 -14.71 12.76 -3.19
N LEU A 251 -15.79 13.42 -2.74
CA LEU A 251 -15.76 14.83 -2.38
C LEU A 251 -14.79 15.12 -1.23
N ALA A 252 -14.78 14.28 -0.19
CA ALA A 252 -13.85 14.42 0.93
C ALA A 252 -12.38 14.24 0.47
N LEU A 253 -12.13 13.34 -0.47
CA LEU A 253 -10.81 13.14 -1.06
C LEU A 253 -10.37 14.36 -1.87
N GLU A 254 -11.23 14.93 -2.71
CA GLU A 254 -10.92 16.15 -3.47
C GLU A 254 -10.57 17.33 -2.56
N VAL A 255 -11.27 17.48 -1.43
CA VAL A 255 -10.95 18.51 -0.43
C VAL A 255 -9.61 18.24 0.23
N ALA A 256 -9.33 16.99 0.61
CA ALA A 256 -8.07 16.62 1.23
C ALA A 256 -6.88 16.80 0.27
N GLU A 257 -7.04 16.51 -1.02
CA GLU A 257 -6.00 16.77 -2.02
C GLU A 257 -5.66 18.26 -2.14
N LYS A 258 -6.65 19.13 -2.06
CA LYS A 258 -6.45 20.59 -2.08
C LYS A 258 -5.78 21.11 -0.81
N ALA A 259 -6.00 20.45 0.32
CA ALA A 259 -5.44 20.86 1.61
C ALA A 259 -3.95 20.53 1.79
N GLY A 260 -3.37 19.66 0.96
CA GLY A 260 -2.07 19.03 1.23
C GLY A 260 -0.84 19.56 0.48
N THR A 261 -0.96 20.57 -0.39
CA THR A 261 0.19 21.13 -1.12
C THR A 261 0.80 22.34 -0.41
N PHE A 262 1.25 22.16 0.83
CA PHE A 262 2.18 23.11 1.44
C PHE A 262 3.58 22.77 0.95
N GLY A 263 4.10 23.56 -0.01
CA GLY A 263 5.46 23.44 -0.50
C GLY A 263 6.51 23.72 0.59
N PRO A 264 7.77 23.28 0.41
CA PRO A 264 8.85 23.67 1.31
C PRO A 264 9.12 25.16 1.09
N GLY A 265 8.65 25.99 2.01
CA GLY A 265 8.71 27.45 1.88
C GLY A 265 8.19 28.16 3.12
N SER A 266 8.81 27.90 4.27
CA SER A 266 8.87 28.79 5.44
C SER A 266 10.13 28.47 6.22
#